data_AF-A0A8X7BMF0-F1
#
_entry.id   AF-A0A8X7BMF0-F1
#
_cell.length_a   1.000
_cell.length_b   1.000
_cell.length_c   1.000
_cell.angle_alpha   90.00
_cell.angle_beta   90.00
_cell.angle_gamma   90.00
#
_symmetry.space_group_name_H-M   'P 1'
#
loop_
_entity.id
_entity.type
_entity.pdbx_description
1 polymer ?
#
loop_
_entity_poly.entity_id
_entity_poly.type
_entity_poly.pdbx_seq_one_letter_code
_entity_poly.pdbx_strand_id
1 'polypeptide(L)'
;MFKNCRKGDLRIVALELELIQYTIEDRKKAEEDRKRAEEDRKRMQIEEDRKKEAENRLRERELELELARLNVRVNSDNERTGEGCNTLDESKKSVRILTVKVPNRPEGWAFFFASLERAFVSKNVPEKFKSEILLNLLGEKASNVLTYVKDDELNNYEQLKSIILREYEPNANQFLEQFKKSTRVIQMNIFNILLA
;
A
#
# COMPACT_ATOMS: atom_id res chain seq x y z
N MET A 1 -8.52 -10.24 96.18
CA MET A 1 -8.75 -9.06 97.04
C MET A 1 -9.93 -8.25 96.49
N PHE A 2 -11.18 -8.65 96.73
CA PHE A 2 -12.35 -7.79 96.49
C PHE A 2 -13.32 -7.97 97.66
N LYS A 3 -13.03 -7.31 98.79
CA LYS A 3 -13.95 -7.21 99.93
C LYS A 3 -14.53 -5.80 99.91
N ASN A 4 -15.86 -5.69 99.78
CA ASN A 4 -16.71 -4.47 99.71
C ASN A 4 -16.87 -3.78 98.34
N CYS A 5 -17.34 -4.50 97.32
CA CYS A 5 -17.88 -3.89 96.10
C CYS A 5 -19.36 -3.53 96.31
N ARG A 6 -19.78 -2.26 96.13
CA ARG A 6 -21.21 -1.91 96.27
C ARG A 6 -21.97 -2.41 95.03
N LYS A 7 -23.25 -2.76 95.20
CA LYS A 7 -24.11 -3.28 94.11
C LYS A 7 -24.16 -2.35 92.87
N GLY A 8 -23.94 -1.04 93.05
CA GLY A 8 -23.83 -0.06 91.98
C GLY A 8 -22.56 -0.19 91.14
N ASP A 9 -21.42 -0.51 91.77
CA ASP A 9 -20.12 -0.63 91.10
C ASP A 9 -20.12 -1.85 90.14
N LEU A 10 -20.73 -2.95 90.59
CA LEU A 10 -20.91 -4.15 89.76
C LEU A 10 -21.83 -3.91 88.55
N ARG A 11 -22.82 -3.01 88.67
CA ARG A 11 -23.71 -2.63 87.56
C ARG A 11 -22.99 -1.79 86.51
N ILE A 12 -22.12 -0.87 86.93
CA ILE A 12 -21.32 -0.04 86.03
C ILE A 12 -20.37 -0.91 85.23
N VAL A 13 -19.64 -1.81 85.89
CA VAL A 13 -18.72 -2.75 85.23
C VAL A 13 -19.47 -3.66 84.25
N ALA A 14 -20.69 -4.11 84.58
CA ALA A 14 -21.50 -4.91 83.66
C ALA A 14 -21.90 -4.15 82.38
N LEU A 15 -22.31 -2.88 82.51
CA LEU A 15 -22.65 -2.02 81.36
C LEU A 15 -21.43 -1.70 80.50
N GLU A 16 -20.26 -1.48 81.11
CA GLU A 16 -19.01 -1.27 80.38
C GLU A 16 -18.60 -2.51 79.58
N LEU A 17 -18.74 -3.70 80.17
CA LEU A 17 -18.47 -4.96 79.47
C LEU A 17 -19.40 -5.17 78.28
N GLU A 18 -20.70 -4.86 78.43
CA GLU A 18 -21.69 -4.96 77.36
C GLU A 18 -21.38 -3.99 76.21
N LEU A 19 -20.97 -2.77 76.52
CA LEU A 19 -20.54 -1.77 75.53
C LEU A 19 -19.25 -2.21 74.81
N ILE A 20 -18.27 -2.74 75.55
CA ILE A 20 -17.02 -3.27 74.97
C ILE A 20 -17.33 -4.43 74.01
N GLN A 21 -18.23 -5.32 74.40
CA GLN A 21 -18.61 -6.48 73.59
C GLN A 21 -19.29 -6.05 72.29
N TYR A 22 -20.24 -5.11 72.36
CA TYR A 22 -20.85 -4.50 71.17
C TYR A 22 -19.81 -3.86 70.25
N THR A 23 -18.84 -3.12 70.82
CA THR A 23 -17.79 -2.46 70.04
C THR A 23 -16.86 -3.45 69.34
N ILE A 24 -16.59 -4.60 69.97
CA ILE A 24 -15.78 -5.68 69.39
C ILE A 24 -16.54 -6.33 68.23
N GLU A 25 -17.84 -6.58 68.37
CA GLU A 25 -18.67 -7.16 67.33
C GLU A 25 -18.83 -6.24 66.11
N ASP A 26 -19.06 -4.94 66.33
CA ASP A 26 -19.10 -3.95 65.25
C ASP A 26 -17.76 -3.87 64.50
N ARG A 27 -16.62 -3.90 65.23
CA ARG A 27 -15.29 -3.93 64.60
C ARG A 27 -15.04 -5.20 63.80
N LYS A 28 -15.46 -6.37 64.29
CA LYS A 28 -15.34 -7.64 63.56
C LYS A 28 -16.14 -7.60 62.26
N LYS A 29 -17.38 -7.11 62.32
CA LYS A 29 -18.23 -6.98 61.14
C LYS A 29 -17.64 -6.01 60.11
N ALA A 30 -17.15 -4.85 60.56
CA ALA A 30 -16.49 -3.89 59.68
C ALA A 30 -15.22 -4.46 59.01
N GLU A 31 -14.47 -5.31 59.71
CA GLU A 31 -13.29 -5.97 59.15
C GLU A 31 -13.66 -7.06 58.12
N GLU A 32 -14.72 -7.83 58.37
CA GLU A 32 -15.24 -8.79 57.40
C GLU A 32 -15.76 -8.12 56.12
N ASP A 33 -16.46 -7.00 56.25
CA ASP A 33 -16.97 -6.23 55.11
C ASP A 33 -15.81 -5.63 54.29
N ARG A 34 -14.76 -5.13 54.96
CA ARG A 34 -13.53 -4.68 54.30
C ARG A 34 -12.84 -5.81 53.54
N LYS A 35 -12.75 -7.00 54.13
CA LYS A 35 -12.13 -8.17 53.49
C LYS A 35 -12.90 -8.61 52.26
N ARG A 36 -14.24 -8.66 52.33
CA ARG A 36 -15.09 -8.96 51.16
C ARG A 36 -14.92 -7.93 50.05
N ALA A 37 -14.92 -6.64 50.38
CA ALA A 37 -14.73 -5.58 49.40
C ALA A 37 -13.36 -5.66 48.69
N GLU A 38 -12.30 -6.05 49.42
CA GLU A 38 -10.96 -6.26 48.84
C GLU A 38 -10.91 -7.49 47.93
N GLU A 39 -11.56 -8.59 48.31
CA GLU A 39 -11.67 -9.79 47.48
C GLU A 39 -12.47 -9.51 46.20
N ASP A 40 -13.56 -8.76 46.28
CA ASP A 40 -14.37 -8.37 45.12
C ASP A 40 -13.59 -7.45 44.17
N ARG A 41 -12.81 -6.50 44.71
CA ARG A 41 -11.89 -5.67 43.91
C ARG A 41 -10.87 -6.51 43.16
N LYS A 42 -10.24 -7.48 43.84
CA LYS A 42 -9.28 -8.40 43.20
C LYS A 42 -9.93 -9.24 42.10
N ARG A 43 -11.16 -9.73 42.33
CA ARG A 43 -11.92 -10.48 41.31
C ARG A 43 -12.23 -9.62 40.09
N MET A 44 -12.65 -8.37 40.30
CA MET A 44 -12.90 -7.44 39.20
C MET A 44 -11.64 -7.14 38.39
N GLN A 45 -10.51 -6.93 39.06
CA GLN A 45 -9.22 -6.69 38.40
C GLN A 45 -8.78 -7.87 37.52
N ILE A 46 -8.90 -9.10 38.04
CA ILE A 46 -8.55 -10.32 37.30
C ILE A 46 -9.44 -10.48 36.06
N GLU A 47 -10.74 -10.23 36.17
CA GLU A 47 -11.64 -10.35 35.02
C GLU A 47 -11.38 -9.26 33.96
N GLU A 48 -11.04 -8.04 34.39
CA GLU A 48 -10.64 -6.96 33.48
C GLU A 48 -9.35 -7.30 32.72
N ASP A 49 -8.32 -7.80 33.42
CA ASP A 49 -7.07 -8.22 32.82
C ASP A 49 -7.29 -9.37 31.82
N ARG A 50 -8.12 -10.36 32.19
CA ARG A 50 -8.48 -11.48 31.31
C ARG A 50 -9.21 -11.01 30.05
N LYS A 51 -10.10 -10.04 30.17
CA LYS A 51 -10.81 -9.45 29.04
C LYS A 51 -9.86 -8.70 28.12
N LYS A 52 -8.94 -7.92 28.67
CA LYS A 52 -7.92 -7.18 27.92
C LYS A 52 -6.96 -8.11 27.18
N GLU A 53 -6.55 -9.21 27.81
CA GLU A 53 -5.71 -10.22 27.16
C GLU A 53 -6.44 -10.92 26.00
N ALA A 54 -7.73 -11.25 26.18
CA ALA A 54 -8.55 -11.83 25.12
C ALA A 54 -8.72 -10.86 23.93
N GLU A 55 -8.92 -9.57 24.20
CA GLU A 55 -9.01 -8.52 23.16
C GLU A 55 -7.69 -8.36 22.41
N ASN A 56 -6.57 -8.30 23.12
CA ASN A 56 -5.23 -8.24 22.50
C ASN A 56 -4.97 -9.45 21.60
N ARG A 57 -5.30 -10.66 22.06
CA ARG A 57 -5.16 -11.88 21.26
C ARG A 57 -6.02 -11.87 19.99
N LEU A 58 -7.24 -11.33 20.07
CA LEU A 58 -8.10 -11.17 18.89
C LEU A 58 -7.47 -10.18 17.91
N ARG A 59 -7.00 -9.04 18.40
CA ARG A 59 -6.35 -8.01 17.58
C ARG A 59 -5.08 -8.52 16.90
N GLU A 60 -4.24 -9.28 17.61
CA GLU A 60 -3.05 -9.91 17.02
C GLU A 60 -3.45 -10.88 15.89
N ARG A 61 -4.48 -11.69 16.11
CA ARG A 61 -4.97 -12.62 15.09
C ARG A 61 -5.59 -11.92 13.89
N GLU A 62 -6.27 -10.79 14.09
CA GLU A 62 -6.78 -9.94 13.01
C GLU A 62 -5.64 -9.34 12.19
N LEU A 63 -4.60 -8.82 12.85
CA LEU A 63 -3.40 -8.31 12.19
C LEU A 63 -2.67 -9.41 11.43
N GLU A 64 -2.54 -10.61 11.99
CA GLU A 64 -1.94 -11.75 11.32
C GLU A 64 -2.75 -12.16 10.07
N LEU A 65 -4.08 -12.20 10.17
CA LEU A 65 -4.96 -12.47 9.04
C LEU A 65 -4.88 -11.36 7.97
N GLU A 66 -4.76 -10.11 8.37
CA GLU A 66 -4.58 -8.97 7.45
C GLU A 66 -3.24 -9.06 6.72
N LEU A 67 -2.15 -9.36 7.44
CA LEU A 67 -0.83 -9.62 6.87
C LEU A 67 -0.86 -10.83 5.93
N ALA A 68 -1.53 -11.92 6.31
CA ALA A 68 -1.70 -13.08 5.44
C ALA A 68 -2.48 -12.74 4.17
N ARG A 69 -3.55 -11.93 4.27
CA ARG A 69 -4.30 -11.45 3.11
C ARG A 69 -3.47 -10.54 2.21
N LEU A 70 -2.65 -9.66 2.79
CA LEU A 70 -1.75 -8.80 2.03
C LEU A 70 -0.66 -9.62 1.34
N ASN A 71 -0.08 -10.60 2.04
CA ASN A 71 0.89 -11.53 1.46
C ASN A 71 0.27 -12.39 0.36
N VAL A 72 -0.97 -12.86 0.50
CA VAL A 72 -1.67 -13.58 -0.58
C VAL A 72 -1.93 -12.64 -1.76
N ARG A 73 -2.25 -11.36 -1.54
CA ARG A 73 -2.37 -10.39 -2.64
C ARG A 73 -1.03 -10.15 -3.33
N VAL A 74 0.03 -9.88 -2.58
CA VAL A 74 1.40 -9.71 -3.10
C VAL A 74 1.88 -10.97 -3.81
N ASN A 75 1.59 -12.16 -3.28
CA ASN A 75 1.91 -13.43 -3.93
C ASN A 75 1.03 -13.69 -5.15
N SER A 76 -0.26 -13.32 -5.14
CA SER A 76 -1.12 -13.45 -6.32
C SER A 76 -0.75 -12.45 -7.41
N ASP A 77 -0.22 -11.28 -7.02
CA ASP A 77 0.34 -10.30 -7.93
C ASP A 77 1.70 -10.80 -8.45
N ASN A 78 2.55 -11.42 -7.62
CA ASN A 78 3.80 -12.09 -8.00
C ASN A 78 3.59 -13.39 -8.79
N GLU A 79 2.52 -14.15 -8.58
CA GLU A 79 2.19 -15.34 -9.37
C GLU A 79 1.56 -14.95 -10.72
N ARG A 80 0.96 -13.75 -10.80
CA ARG A 80 0.58 -13.11 -12.06
C ARG A 80 1.75 -12.37 -12.73
N THR A 81 2.77 -11.98 -11.98
CA THR A 81 4.11 -11.61 -12.47
C THR A 81 5.00 -12.84 -12.44
N GLY A 82 4.58 -13.85 -13.19
CA GLY A 82 5.21 -15.16 -13.25
C GLY A 82 6.74 -15.09 -13.28
N GLU A 83 7.35 -16.08 -12.64
CA GLU A 83 8.75 -16.49 -12.80
C GLU A 83 9.60 -15.37 -13.39
N GLY A 84 10.09 -14.50 -12.51
CA GLY A 84 10.95 -13.38 -12.88
C GLY A 84 11.90 -13.82 -13.97
N CYS A 85 11.64 -13.32 -15.17
CA CYS A 85 12.42 -13.63 -16.34
C CYS A 85 13.71 -12.83 -16.17
N ASN A 86 14.61 -13.39 -15.36
CA ASN A 86 15.76 -12.67 -14.80
C ASN A 86 16.79 -12.31 -15.87
N THR A 87 16.61 -12.80 -17.10
CA THR A 87 17.42 -12.42 -18.26
C THR A 87 16.75 -11.33 -19.09
N LEU A 88 17.57 -10.36 -19.47
CA LEU A 88 17.24 -9.28 -20.38
C LEU A 88 16.57 -9.76 -21.68
N ASP A 89 16.98 -10.91 -22.20
CA ASP A 89 16.42 -11.47 -23.45
C ASP A 89 14.97 -11.91 -23.32
N GLU A 90 14.58 -12.45 -22.17
CA GLU A 90 13.19 -12.81 -21.89
C GLU A 90 12.34 -11.55 -21.69
N SER A 91 12.92 -10.50 -21.09
CA SER A 91 12.28 -9.17 -20.97
C SER A 91 12.07 -8.55 -22.35
N LYS A 92 13.09 -8.59 -23.23
CA LYS A 92 12.98 -8.13 -24.64
C LYS A 92 11.84 -8.84 -25.37
N LYS A 93 11.76 -10.17 -25.27
CA LYS A 93 10.68 -10.97 -25.91
C LYS A 93 9.30 -10.60 -25.36
N SER A 94 9.16 -10.55 -24.04
CA SER A 94 7.87 -10.31 -23.38
C SER A 94 7.34 -8.90 -23.64
N VAL A 95 8.22 -7.89 -23.54
CA VAL A 95 7.86 -6.50 -23.84
C VAL A 95 7.51 -6.33 -25.32
N ARG A 96 8.23 -6.99 -26.23
CA ARG A 96 7.95 -6.94 -27.67
C ARG A 96 6.58 -7.50 -28.04
N ILE A 97 6.10 -8.53 -27.34
CA ILE A 97 4.75 -9.09 -27.55
C ILE A 97 3.67 -8.12 -27.06
N LEU A 98 3.90 -7.42 -25.96
CA LEU A 98 2.93 -6.53 -25.33
C LEU A 98 2.94 -5.10 -25.90
N THR A 99 4.01 -4.71 -26.58
CA THR A 99 4.16 -3.37 -27.15
C THR A 99 3.66 -3.34 -28.58
N VAL A 100 2.94 -2.28 -28.94
CA VAL A 100 2.52 -2.03 -30.32
C VAL A 100 3.72 -1.84 -31.26
N LYS A 101 3.53 -2.09 -32.56
CA LYS A 101 4.60 -1.93 -33.54
C LYS A 101 5.12 -0.49 -33.58
N VAL A 102 6.43 -0.34 -33.83
CA VAL A 102 7.06 0.97 -34.00
C VAL A 102 6.32 1.74 -35.10
N PRO A 103 5.81 2.94 -34.81
CA PRO A 103 5.02 3.71 -35.76
C PRO A 103 5.89 4.27 -36.88
N ASN A 104 5.32 4.34 -38.09
CA ASN A 104 5.95 4.99 -39.24
C ASN A 104 5.48 6.43 -39.41
N ARG A 105 4.37 6.78 -38.76
CA ARG A 105 3.79 8.11 -38.80
C ARG A 105 4.04 8.81 -37.47
N PRO A 106 4.28 10.12 -37.49
CA PRO A 106 4.70 10.86 -36.31
C PRO A 106 3.61 10.91 -35.23
N GLU A 107 2.32 10.81 -35.61
CA GLU A 107 1.18 10.78 -34.69
C GLU A 107 1.09 9.50 -33.85
N GLY A 108 1.78 8.42 -34.26
CA GLY A 108 1.72 7.12 -33.58
C GLY A 108 2.68 6.97 -32.38
N TRP A 109 3.64 7.88 -32.20
CA TRP A 109 4.70 7.74 -31.19
C TRP A 109 4.18 7.83 -29.76
N ALA A 110 3.23 8.73 -29.49
CA ALA A 110 2.62 8.85 -28.18
C ALA A 110 1.96 7.52 -27.73
N PHE A 111 1.25 6.86 -28.65
CA PHE A 111 0.60 5.58 -28.37
C PHE A 111 1.61 4.44 -28.22
N PHE A 112 2.71 4.46 -28.99
CA PHE A 112 3.80 3.51 -28.83
C PHE A 112 4.44 3.57 -27.45
N PHE A 113 4.81 4.76 -26.97
CA PHE A 113 5.41 4.92 -25.65
C PHE A 113 4.43 4.55 -24.53
N ALA A 114 3.16 4.96 -24.63
CA ALA A 114 2.14 4.57 -23.64
C ALA A 114 1.97 3.04 -23.55
N SER A 115 2.01 2.34 -24.69
CA SER A 115 1.97 0.87 -24.73
C SER A 115 3.23 0.25 -24.14
N LEU A 116 4.40 0.80 -24.45
CA LEU A 116 5.70 0.32 -23.99
C LEU A 116 5.84 0.47 -22.47
N GLU A 117 5.49 1.63 -21.93
CA GLU A 117 5.53 1.91 -20.49
C GLU A 117 4.60 0.98 -19.72
N ARG A 118 3.40 0.73 -20.25
CA ARG A 118 2.48 -0.25 -19.68
C ARG A 118 3.08 -1.65 -19.67
N ALA A 119 3.79 -2.05 -20.73
CA ALA A 119 4.48 -3.33 -20.79
C ALA A 119 5.63 -3.42 -19.76
N PHE A 120 6.39 -2.33 -19.57
CA PHE A 120 7.43 -2.27 -18.54
C PHE A 120 6.88 -2.43 -17.13
N VAL A 121 5.77 -1.76 -16.81
CA VAL A 121 5.09 -1.89 -15.52
C VAL A 121 4.55 -3.32 -15.35
N SER A 122 3.86 -3.85 -16.36
CA SER A 122 3.27 -5.20 -16.30
C SER A 122 4.30 -6.32 -16.15
N LYS A 123 5.55 -6.12 -16.59
CA LYS A 123 6.63 -7.11 -16.51
C LYS A 123 7.69 -6.76 -15.47
N ASN A 124 7.46 -5.72 -14.68
CA ASN A 124 8.37 -5.24 -13.64
C ASN A 124 9.82 -5.08 -14.15
N VAL A 125 9.97 -4.47 -15.33
CA VAL A 125 11.27 -4.37 -16.02
C VAL A 125 12.20 -3.42 -15.26
N PRO A 126 13.40 -3.87 -14.82
CA PRO A 126 14.40 -3.02 -14.19
C PRO A 126 14.81 -1.83 -15.06
N GLU A 127 15.03 -0.66 -14.43
CA GLU A 127 15.36 0.59 -15.12
C GLU A 127 16.56 0.45 -16.08
N LYS A 128 17.59 -0.27 -15.63
CA LYS A 128 18.82 -0.57 -16.40
C LYS A 128 18.58 -1.28 -17.74
N PHE A 129 17.43 -1.94 -17.91
CA PHE A 129 17.10 -2.67 -19.14
C PHE A 129 16.16 -1.90 -20.06
N LYS A 130 15.49 -0.85 -19.58
CA LYS A 130 14.46 -0.14 -20.35
C LYS A 130 15.01 0.53 -21.60
N SER A 131 16.15 1.20 -21.51
CA SER A 131 16.79 1.85 -22.66
C SER A 131 17.24 0.83 -23.70
N GLU A 132 17.86 -0.27 -23.27
CA GLU A 132 18.31 -1.32 -24.18
C GLU A 132 17.13 -2.03 -24.86
N ILE A 133 16.05 -2.29 -24.14
CA ILE A 133 14.81 -2.85 -24.72
C ILE A 133 14.21 -1.86 -25.73
N LEU A 134 14.15 -0.57 -25.42
CA LEU A 134 13.65 0.45 -26.34
C LEU A 134 14.47 0.48 -27.65
N LEU A 135 15.80 0.50 -27.56
CA LEU A 135 16.68 0.44 -28.73
C LEU A 135 16.46 -0.83 -29.54
N ASN A 136 16.29 -1.98 -28.87
CA ASN A 136 15.99 -3.25 -29.54
C ASN A 136 14.66 -3.21 -30.30
N LEU A 137 13.63 -2.57 -29.73
CA LEU A 137 12.32 -2.43 -30.38
C LEU A 137 12.36 -1.53 -31.60
N LEU A 138 13.15 -0.44 -31.55
CA LEU A 138 13.32 0.51 -32.64
C LEU A 138 13.98 -0.10 -33.88
N GLY A 139 14.80 -1.13 -33.70
CA GLY A 139 15.47 -1.83 -34.80
C GLY A 139 16.31 -0.87 -35.65
N GLU A 140 16.02 -0.79 -36.95
CA GLU A 140 16.72 0.10 -37.89
C GLU A 140 16.62 1.58 -37.54
N LYS A 141 15.50 2.01 -36.92
CA LYS A 141 15.35 3.41 -36.47
C LYS A 141 16.26 3.74 -35.30
N ALA A 142 16.74 2.74 -34.56
CA ALA A 142 17.68 2.96 -33.47
C ALA A 142 18.98 3.58 -33.99
N SER A 143 19.47 3.17 -35.16
CA SER A 143 20.70 3.72 -35.74
C SER A 143 20.64 5.24 -35.95
N ASN A 144 19.49 5.76 -36.38
CA ASN A 144 19.28 7.20 -36.54
C ASN A 144 19.21 7.93 -35.20
N VAL A 145 18.72 7.27 -34.15
CA VAL A 145 18.71 7.85 -32.81
C VAL A 145 20.13 7.87 -32.24
N LEU A 146 20.87 6.76 -32.39
CA LEU A 146 22.25 6.62 -31.92
C LEU A 146 23.21 7.66 -32.51
N THR A 147 22.95 8.21 -33.70
CA THR A 147 23.79 9.28 -34.26
C THR A 147 23.70 10.61 -33.50
N TYR A 148 22.65 10.81 -32.69
CA TYR A 148 22.42 12.05 -31.95
C TYR A 148 22.59 11.92 -30.43
N VAL A 149 22.80 10.70 -29.93
CA VAL A 149 22.85 10.39 -28.50
C VAL A 149 24.30 10.12 -28.09
N LYS A 150 24.71 10.66 -26.93
CA LYS A 150 26.02 10.35 -26.36
C LYS A 150 26.00 9.06 -25.54
N ASP A 151 27.14 8.40 -25.36
CA ASP A 151 27.23 7.10 -24.67
C ASP A 151 26.66 7.11 -23.24
N ASP A 152 26.76 8.24 -22.54
CA ASP A 152 26.22 8.45 -21.20
C ASP A 152 24.68 8.53 -21.17
N GLU A 153 24.08 9.02 -22.25
CA GLU A 153 22.63 9.21 -22.39
C GLU A 153 21.91 7.89 -22.79
N LEU A 154 22.63 6.92 -23.37
CA LEU A 154 22.09 5.62 -23.81
C LEU A 154 21.58 4.73 -22.67
N ASN A 155 22.04 4.97 -21.45
CA ASN A 155 21.62 4.21 -20.27
C ASN A 155 20.39 4.81 -19.58
N ASN A 156 19.89 5.95 -20.07
CA ASN A 156 18.75 6.65 -19.47
C ASN A 156 17.54 6.61 -20.40
N TYR A 157 16.50 5.88 -19.99
CA TYR A 157 15.27 5.73 -20.75
C TYR A 157 14.57 7.07 -21.03
N GLU A 158 14.46 7.96 -20.04
CA GLU A 158 13.75 9.23 -20.19
C GLU A 158 14.44 10.19 -21.15
N GLN A 159 15.77 10.21 -21.14
CA GLN A 159 16.55 10.99 -22.09
C GLN A 159 16.39 10.46 -23.51
N LEU A 160 16.51 9.14 -23.68
CA LEU A 160 16.35 8.48 -24.98
C LEU A 160 14.93 8.70 -25.56
N LYS A 161 13.89 8.56 -24.72
CA LYS A 161 12.51 8.87 -25.08
C LYS A 161 12.35 10.32 -25.55
N SER A 162 12.93 11.27 -24.83
CA SER A 162 12.86 12.70 -25.18
C SER A 162 13.52 13.00 -26.53
N ILE A 163 14.65 12.34 -26.83
CA ILE A 163 15.36 12.49 -28.11
C ILE A 163 14.54 11.90 -29.26
N ILE A 164 13.95 10.71 -29.07
CA ILE A 164 13.09 10.05 -30.07
C ILE A 164 11.85 10.90 -30.36
N LEU A 165 11.19 11.43 -29.33
CA LEU A 165 10.05 12.33 -29.50
C LEU A 165 10.46 13.59 -30.25
N ARG A 166 11.61 14.20 -29.94
CA ARG A 166 12.10 15.36 -30.69
C ARG A 166 12.34 15.08 -32.18
N GLU A 167 12.85 13.89 -32.51
CA GLU A 167 13.16 13.51 -33.88
C GLU A 167 11.90 13.14 -34.69
N TYR A 168 10.95 12.47 -34.06
CA TYR A 168 9.83 11.85 -34.76
C TYR A 168 8.44 12.39 -34.42
N GLU A 169 8.28 13.22 -33.39
CA GLU A 169 7.03 13.92 -33.14
C GLU A 169 6.91 15.09 -34.14
N PRO A 170 5.73 15.32 -34.74
CA PRO A 170 5.62 16.33 -35.77
C PRO A 170 5.79 17.72 -35.15
N ASN A 171 6.74 18.48 -35.67
CA ASN A 171 6.83 19.90 -35.33
C ASN A 171 5.55 20.62 -35.79
N ALA A 172 5.11 21.66 -35.07
CA ALA A 172 3.93 22.47 -35.41
C ALA A 172 3.89 22.90 -36.91
N ASN A 173 5.06 23.11 -37.51
CA ASN A 173 5.18 23.42 -38.94
C ASN A 173 4.79 22.24 -39.86
N GLN A 174 5.13 21.01 -39.49
CA GLN A 174 4.75 19.80 -40.23
C GLN A 174 3.25 19.52 -40.10
N PHE A 175 2.65 19.76 -38.94
CA PHE A 175 1.20 19.74 -38.77
C PHE A 175 0.50 20.75 -39.69
N LEU A 176 1.01 21.98 -39.75
CA LEU A 176 0.47 23.02 -40.63
C LEU A 176 0.56 22.62 -42.11
N GLU A 177 1.68 22.03 -42.54
CA GLU A 177 1.83 21.53 -43.91
C GLU A 177 0.88 20.37 -44.22
N GLN A 178 0.74 19.42 -43.29
CA GLN A 178 -0.12 18.25 -43.47
C GLN A 178 -1.60 18.62 -43.45
N PHE A 179 -1.98 19.62 -42.66
CA PHE A 179 -3.29 20.25 -42.71
C PHE A 179 -3.53 20.89 -44.10
N LYS A 180 -2.61 21.75 -44.56
CA LYS A 180 -2.70 22.39 -45.89
C LYS A 180 -2.79 21.36 -47.03
N LYS A 181 -2.01 20.28 -46.98
CA LYS A 181 -2.07 19.18 -47.96
C LYS A 181 -3.42 18.47 -47.93
N SER A 182 -3.93 18.14 -46.75
CA SER A 182 -5.24 17.49 -46.58
C SER A 182 -6.39 18.35 -47.10
N THR A 183 -6.35 19.68 -46.86
CA THR A 183 -7.36 20.61 -47.40
C THR A 183 -7.36 20.66 -48.93
N ARG A 184 -6.18 20.63 -49.57
CA ARG A 184 -6.07 20.59 -51.04
C ARG A 184 -6.61 19.30 -51.65
N VAL A 185 -6.39 18.16 -51.00
CA VAL A 185 -6.90 16.85 -51.46
C VAL A 185 -8.43 16.79 -51.35
N ILE A 186 -9.00 17.31 -50.26
CA ILE A 186 -10.46 17.40 -50.09
C ILE A 186 -11.07 18.31 -51.15
N GLN A 187 -10.44 19.47 -51.43
CA GLN A 187 -10.91 20.38 -52.47
C GLN A 187 -10.84 19.75 -53.87
N MET A 188 -9.76 19.05 -54.23
CA MET A 188 -9.66 18.36 -55.53
C MET A 188 -10.66 17.22 -55.66
N ASN A 189 -10.93 16.45 -54.60
CA ASN A 189 -11.93 15.38 -54.64
C ASN A 189 -13.35 15.92 -54.81
N ILE A 190 -13.69 17.03 -54.14
CA ILE A 190 -14.99 17.69 -54.33
C ILE A 190 -15.11 18.24 -55.76
N PHE A 191 -14.04 18.84 -56.30
CA PHE A 191 -14.04 19.37 -57.66
C PHE A 191 -14.21 18.25 -58.71
N ASN A 192 -13.57 17.10 -58.53
CA ASN A 192 -13.72 15.94 -59.42
C ASN A 192 -15.11 15.28 -59.33
N ILE A 193 -15.78 15.32 -58.17
CA ILE A 193 -17.17 14.84 -58.02
C ILE A 193 -18.17 15.80 -58.68
N LEU A 194 -17.90 17.11 -58.69
CA LEU A 194 -18.78 18.12 -59.29
C LEU A 194 -18.64 18.27 -60.81
N LEU A 195 -17.59 17.70 -61.41
CA LEU A 195 -17.29 17.75 -62.85
C LEU A 195 -17.50 16.41 -63.59
N ALA A 196 -17.96 15.37 -62.90
CA ALA A 196 -18.38 14.09 -63.47
C ALA A 196 -19.92 14.03 -63.57
#